data_AF-A0A8J2UEE0-F1
#
_entry.id   AF-A0A8J2UEE0-F1
#
_cell.length_a   1.000
_cell.length_b   1.000
_cell.length_c   1.000
_cell.angle_alpha   90.00
_cell.angle_beta   90.00
_cell.angle_gamma   90.00
#
_symmetry.space_group_name_H-M   'P 1'
#
loop_
_entity.id
_entity.type
_entity.pdbx_description
1 polymer ?
#
loop_
_entity_poly.entity_id
_entity_poly.type
_entity_poly.pdbx_seq_one_letter_code
_entity_poly.pdbx_strand_id
1 'polypeptide(L)'
;MNDLGKPVDWFFLYKIPSKGTASDGSKPTGTAYVYFDATGKKLSLSADQISDPKKGAVSDTLNQIYNNLNNPDFAWFFYNDENPITGVTDGVRGHTKGVLCCDFGTDSAFWLVDSAPKFPPHGAYGYPHTATDYAQTFLCITLKDCATAEAIADQMFVAQQPNVYDKSAVPAAIKGKNTSLESLLNNKVTTSTKAYANYITFKSKAGMAFSCFAKNKFWNTANDDDFYNDLVGPQLAENLDVETWEHGQEPGPEDSDKIHTVVAMKEVDLAPLGIKPSYKWGEADDHAKLAITAKSEPGKKYICVGDINFTKSMEKRSGGTVAFICDPLWQEISSILSAVNVRASSKIKNSKKVGTSLSKAATAKGIKEG
;
A
#
# COMPACT_ATOMS: atom_id res chain seq x y z
N MET A 1 5.38 6.90 16.37
CA MET A 1 6.56 7.78 16.46
C MET A 1 6.90 8.28 15.06
N ASN A 2 7.28 9.54 14.90
CA ASN A 2 7.75 10.07 13.61
C ASN A 2 9.22 9.74 13.36
N ASP A 3 9.72 10.20 12.22
CA ASP A 3 11.08 9.91 11.76
C ASP A 3 12.20 10.53 12.62
N LEU A 4 11.84 11.40 13.57
CA LEU A 4 12.76 11.99 14.54
C LEU A 4 12.58 11.38 15.94
N GLY A 5 11.88 10.26 16.06
CA GLY A 5 11.60 9.60 17.33
C GLY A 5 10.66 10.40 18.25
N LYS A 6 9.74 11.20 17.69
CA LYS A 6 8.76 11.98 18.47
C LYS A 6 7.34 11.44 18.29
N PRO A 7 6.43 11.60 19.26
CA PRO A 7 5.02 11.28 19.06
C PRO A 7 4.43 12.07 17.88
N VAL A 8 3.60 11.40 17.08
CA VAL A 8 2.91 12.00 15.93
C VAL A 8 1.56 11.34 15.74
N ASP A 9 0.59 12.08 15.20
CA ASP A 9 -0.78 11.59 15.07
C ASP A 9 -0.92 10.50 13.99
N TRP A 10 -0.22 10.65 12.88
CA TRP A 10 -0.09 9.63 11.84
C TRP A 10 1.14 9.90 10.99
N PHE A 11 1.62 8.88 10.29
CA PHE A 11 2.65 9.03 9.26
C PHE A 11 2.44 8.09 8.09
N PHE A 12 2.95 8.51 6.93
CA PHE A 12 3.07 7.73 5.71
C PHE A 12 4.55 7.55 5.35
N LEU A 13 4.90 6.35 4.89
CA LEU A 13 6.23 6.03 4.41
C LEU A 13 6.12 5.24 3.11
N TYR A 14 7.00 5.56 2.15
CA TYR A 14 7.15 4.80 0.91
C TYR A 14 8.61 4.37 0.74
N LYS A 15 8.87 3.08 0.95
CA LYS A 15 10.18 2.47 0.82
C LYS A 15 10.54 2.25 -0.65
N ILE A 16 11.74 2.67 -1.03
CA ILE A 16 12.31 2.54 -2.36
C ILE A 16 12.78 1.09 -2.60
N PRO A 17 12.53 0.47 -3.76
CA PRO A 17 12.98 -0.90 -4.08
C PRO A 17 14.48 -0.96 -4.37
N SER A 18 15.12 -2.09 -4.08
CA SER A 18 16.54 -2.32 -4.43
C SER A 18 16.77 -2.41 -5.94
N LYS A 19 15.72 -2.77 -6.70
CA LYS A 19 15.74 -2.91 -8.17
C LYS A 19 15.41 -1.62 -8.92
N GLY A 20 15.05 -0.56 -8.21
CA GLY A 20 14.85 0.76 -8.80
C GLY A 20 16.14 1.36 -9.36
N THR A 21 16.01 2.56 -9.93
CA THR A 21 17.12 3.35 -10.48
C THR A 21 17.31 4.61 -9.66
N ALA A 22 18.56 5.04 -9.48
CA ALA A 22 18.91 6.32 -8.89
C ALA A 22 19.48 7.27 -9.97
N SER A 23 19.16 8.56 -9.88
CA SER A 23 19.56 9.57 -10.87
C SER A 23 21.08 9.79 -10.99
N ASP A 24 21.85 9.40 -9.98
CA ASP A 24 23.32 9.50 -9.93
C ASP A 24 24.01 8.19 -10.38
N GLY A 25 23.25 7.19 -10.80
CA GLY A 25 23.76 5.89 -11.22
C GLY A 25 24.09 4.92 -10.08
N SER A 26 23.88 5.31 -8.82
CA SER A 26 24.03 4.40 -7.68
C SER A 26 22.91 3.34 -7.68
N LYS A 27 23.17 2.20 -7.03
CA LYS A 27 22.13 1.18 -6.82
C LYS A 27 21.36 1.51 -5.54
N PRO A 28 20.01 1.56 -5.59
CA PRO A 28 19.23 1.69 -4.37
C PRO A 28 19.48 0.52 -3.42
N THR A 29 19.51 0.81 -2.13
CA THR A 29 19.74 -0.20 -1.08
C THR A 29 18.52 -1.08 -0.82
N GLY A 30 17.33 -0.65 -1.27
CA GLY A 30 16.07 -1.29 -0.92
C GLY A 30 15.58 -0.99 0.50
N THR A 31 16.29 -0.12 1.23
CA THR A 31 15.99 0.26 2.62
C THR A 31 15.79 1.77 2.82
N ALA A 32 16.11 2.58 1.81
CA ALA A 32 15.80 4.01 1.81
C ALA A 32 14.30 4.22 1.60
N TYR A 33 13.76 5.32 2.10
CA TYR A 33 12.33 5.63 2.00
C TYR A 33 12.08 7.13 1.99
N VAL A 34 10.96 7.52 1.39
CA VAL A 34 10.39 8.85 1.59
C VAL A 34 9.35 8.82 2.70
N TYR A 35 9.21 9.94 3.40
CA TYR A 35 8.45 10.08 4.63
C TYR A 35 7.56 11.34 4.59
N PHE A 36 6.36 11.21 5.15
CA PHE A 36 5.42 12.29 5.40
C PHE A 36 4.67 12.04 6.72
N ASP A 37 4.33 13.08 7.47
CA ASP A 37 3.54 12.92 8.69
C ASP A 37 2.50 14.03 8.88
N ALA A 38 1.71 13.93 9.95
CA ALA A 38 0.66 14.89 10.29
C ALA A 38 1.14 16.36 10.41
N THR A 39 2.43 16.60 10.58
CA THR A 39 3.06 17.93 10.66
C THR A 39 3.77 18.34 9.38
N GLY A 40 3.97 17.38 8.48
CA GLY A 40 4.69 17.52 7.22
C GLY A 40 3.92 18.35 6.19
N LYS A 41 4.69 18.97 5.30
CA LYS A 41 4.16 19.66 4.11
C LYS A 41 4.74 19.11 2.80
N LYS A 42 5.73 18.22 2.90
CA LYS A 42 6.50 17.69 1.77
C LYS A 42 6.86 16.25 2.02
N LEU A 43 6.66 15.42 1.01
CA LEU A 43 7.18 14.05 0.99
C LEU A 43 8.68 14.12 0.78
N SER A 44 9.47 13.69 1.75
CA SER A 44 10.92 13.93 1.78
C SER A 44 11.69 12.64 1.97
N LEU A 45 12.89 12.53 1.38
CA LEU A 45 13.77 11.41 1.63
C LEU A 45 14.22 11.40 3.10
N SER A 46 14.02 10.28 3.78
CA SER A 46 14.49 10.10 5.15
C SER A 46 16.02 10.07 5.21
N ALA A 47 16.58 10.55 6.32
CA ALA A 47 17.99 10.36 6.66
C ALA A 47 18.28 8.95 7.21
N ASP A 48 17.23 8.21 7.57
CA ASP A 48 17.28 6.88 8.15
C ASP A 48 16.98 5.80 7.11
N GLN A 49 17.22 4.56 7.51
CA GLN A 49 16.94 3.38 6.70
C GLN A 49 15.89 2.55 7.43
N ILE A 50 14.94 1.97 6.71
CA ILE A 50 13.88 1.17 7.33
C ILE A 50 14.46 -0.05 8.06
N SER A 51 15.67 -0.48 7.71
CA SER A 51 16.41 -1.54 8.39
C SER A 51 17.11 -1.14 9.68
N ASP A 52 17.14 0.14 10.05
CA ASP A 52 17.81 0.59 11.28
C ASP A 52 16.97 0.23 12.52
N PRO A 53 17.50 -0.56 13.47
CA PRO A 53 16.75 -0.98 14.66
C PRO A 53 16.66 0.08 15.77
N LYS A 54 17.31 1.24 15.60
CA LYS A 54 17.43 2.26 16.66
C LYS A 54 16.82 3.61 16.31
N LYS A 55 16.38 3.82 15.07
CA LYS A 55 15.87 5.10 14.59
C LYS A 55 15.01 4.92 13.34
N GLY A 56 14.14 5.89 13.09
CA GLY A 56 13.20 5.91 11.98
C GLY A 56 11.80 5.54 12.44
N ALA A 57 10.79 6.09 11.76
CA ALA A 57 9.41 6.09 12.27
C ALA A 57 8.85 4.70 12.60
N VAL A 58 9.09 3.70 11.75
CA VAL A 58 8.58 2.32 11.96
C VAL A 58 9.32 1.63 13.11
N SER A 59 10.64 1.78 13.17
CA SER A 59 11.51 1.23 14.21
C SER A 59 11.14 1.77 15.59
N ASP A 60 11.10 3.10 15.73
CA ASP A 60 10.71 3.76 16.97
C ASP A 60 9.28 3.42 17.39
N THR A 61 8.37 3.23 16.42
CA THR A 61 6.98 2.85 16.70
C THR A 61 6.89 1.42 17.25
N LEU A 62 7.51 0.43 16.61
CA LEU A 62 7.46 -0.96 17.04
C LEU A 62 8.28 -1.22 18.31
N ASN A 63 9.34 -0.45 18.55
CA ASN A 63 10.10 -0.51 19.80
C ASN A 63 9.27 -0.11 21.03
N GLN A 64 8.14 0.60 20.87
CA GLN A 64 7.18 0.78 21.97
C GLN A 64 6.59 -0.55 22.45
N ILE A 65 6.44 -1.55 21.56
CA ILE A 65 6.00 -2.91 21.89
C ILE A 65 7.19 -3.75 22.36
N TYR A 66 8.28 -3.81 21.58
CA TYR A 66 9.42 -4.69 21.90
C TYR A 66 10.07 -4.37 23.26
N ASN A 67 10.06 -3.10 23.68
CA ASN A 67 10.58 -2.72 24.99
C ASN A 67 9.61 -3.00 26.15
N ASN A 68 8.38 -3.43 25.85
CA ASN A 68 7.29 -3.61 26.82
C ASN A 68 6.52 -4.93 26.63
N LEU A 69 7.17 -5.99 26.12
CA LEU A 69 6.54 -7.27 25.79
C LEU A 69 5.78 -7.93 26.95
N ASN A 70 6.18 -7.64 28.20
CA ASN A 70 5.59 -8.20 29.42
C ASN A 70 4.57 -7.26 30.09
N ASN A 71 4.19 -6.15 29.46
CA ASN A 71 3.20 -5.24 30.05
C ASN A 71 1.81 -5.93 30.06
N PRO A 72 1.19 -6.14 31.24
CA PRO A 72 -0.09 -6.84 31.34
C PRO A 72 -1.28 -6.06 30.79
N ASP A 73 -1.14 -4.75 30.59
CA ASP A 73 -2.20 -3.88 30.07
C ASP A 73 -2.18 -3.77 28.54
N PHE A 74 -1.13 -4.31 27.89
CA PHE A 74 -0.96 -4.26 26.44
C PHE A 74 -1.71 -5.40 25.74
N ALA A 75 -2.63 -5.03 24.84
CA ALA A 75 -3.15 -5.91 23.80
C ALA A 75 -2.51 -5.55 22.47
N TRP A 76 -1.58 -6.38 21.99
CA TRP A 76 -1.01 -6.21 20.65
C TRP A 76 -0.96 -7.54 19.91
N PHE A 77 -1.10 -7.46 18.59
CA PHE A 77 -0.83 -8.58 17.71
C PHE A 77 -0.20 -8.10 16.41
N PHE A 78 0.71 -8.91 15.89
CA PHE A 78 1.25 -8.76 14.56
C PHE A 78 0.56 -9.74 13.62
N TYR A 79 0.25 -9.27 12.42
CA TYR A 79 -0.41 -10.08 11.42
C TYR A 79 0.24 -9.94 10.05
N ASN A 80 0.35 -11.06 9.36
CA ASN A 80 0.95 -11.17 8.03
C ASN A 80 0.56 -12.53 7.44
N ASP A 81 0.08 -12.56 6.20
CA ASP A 81 -0.16 -13.83 5.51
C ASP A 81 1.13 -14.61 5.24
N GLU A 82 2.29 -13.95 5.21
CA GLU A 82 3.60 -14.58 5.13
C GLU A 82 4.27 -14.53 6.50
N ASN A 83 4.15 -15.61 7.26
CA ASN A 83 4.59 -15.67 8.66
C ASN A 83 6.12 -15.43 8.78
N PRO A 84 6.57 -14.40 9.51
CA PRO A 84 7.99 -14.09 9.69
C PRO A 84 8.78 -15.14 10.49
N ILE A 85 8.10 -15.86 11.38
CA ILE A 85 8.70 -16.83 12.30
C ILE A 85 8.91 -18.18 11.60
N THR A 86 7.89 -18.64 10.86
CA THR A 86 7.91 -19.97 10.22
C THR A 86 8.27 -19.92 8.75
N GLY A 87 8.16 -18.75 8.10
CA GLY A 87 8.31 -18.57 6.66
C GLY A 87 7.13 -19.10 5.83
N VAL A 88 6.09 -19.63 6.48
CA VAL A 88 4.92 -20.23 5.80
C VAL A 88 3.93 -19.15 5.39
N THR A 89 3.41 -19.27 4.16
CA THR A 89 2.31 -18.45 3.66
C THR A 89 0.96 -19.09 3.97
N ASP A 90 0.06 -18.35 4.63
CA ASP A 90 -1.34 -18.73 4.83
C ASP A 90 -2.21 -18.07 3.75
N GLY A 91 -2.44 -18.80 2.66
CA GLY A 91 -3.32 -18.37 1.57
C GLY A 91 -4.82 -18.45 1.89
N VAL A 92 -5.21 -19.03 3.03
CA VAL A 92 -6.62 -19.13 3.45
C VAL A 92 -7.07 -17.87 4.20
N ARG A 93 -6.14 -17.23 4.92
CA ARG A 93 -6.31 -15.94 5.60
C ARG A 93 -6.14 -14.77 4.60
N GLY A 94 -6.56 -13.58 5.03
CA GLY A 94 -6.51 -12.40 4.17
C GLY A 94 -5.10 -11.96 3.81
N HIS A 95 -4.97 -11.25 2.68
CA HIS A 95 -3.71 -10.68 2.20
C HIS A 95 -3.29 -9.42 2.99
N THR A 96 -3.38 -9.49 4.31
CA THR A 96 -3.32 -8.33 5.18
C THR A 96 -2.11 -8.40 6.08
N LYS A 97 -1.47 -7.25 6.30
CA LYS A 97 -0.22 -7.13 7.05
C LYS A 97 -0.23 -5.89 7.95
N GLY A 98 0.37 -6.00 9.14
CA GLY A 98 0.47 -4.88 10.06
C GLY A 98 0.52 -5.26 11.54
N VAL A 99 0.29 -4.24 12.36
CA VAL A 99 0.33 -4.30 13.82
C VAL A 99 -0.79 -3.47 14.42
N LEU A 100 -1.64 -4.08 15.24
CA LEU A 100 -2.59 -3.35 16.08
C LEU A 100 -2.14 -3.46 17.53
N CYS A 101 -2.09 -2.33 18.24
CA CYS A 101 -1.70 -2.26 19.63
C CYS A 101 -2.60 -1.31 20.40
N CYS A 102 -3.05 -1.74 21.58
CA CYS A 102 -3.75 -0.94 22.57
C CYS A 102 -3.12 -1.16 23.95
N ASP A 103 -2.94 -0.07 24.69
CA ASP A 103 -2.60 -0.06 26.10
C ASP A 103 -3.85 0.35 26.90
N PHE A 104 -4.47 -0.63 27.56
CA PHE A 104 -5.66 -0.39 28.38
C PHE A 104 -5.37 0.43 29.65
N GLY A 105 -4.11 0.49 30.09
CA GLY A 105 -3.71 1.27 31.27
C GLY A 105 -3.72 2.77 31.00
N THR A 106 -3.44 3.19 29.77
CA THR A 106 -3.38 4.60 29.36
C THR A 106 -4.47 5.02 28.38
N ASP A 107 -5.31 4.08 27.92
CA ASP A 107 -6.29 4.28 26.84
C ASP A 107 -5.65 4.90 25.58
N SER A 108 -4.50 4.35 25.22
CA SER A 108 -3.74 4.73 24.03
C SER A 108 -3.63 3.53 23.09
N ALA A 109 -3.63 3.79 21.79
CA ALA A 109 -3.55 2.74 20.79
C ALA A 109 -2.93 3.26 19.49
N PHE A 110 -2.36 2.35 18.71
CA PHE A 110 -1.92 2.64 17.36
C PHE A 110 -2.20 1.47 16.42
N TRP A 111 -2.29 1.79 15.15
CA TRP A 111 -2.40 0.81 14.08
C TRP A 111 -1.35 1.11 13.01
N LEU A 112 -0.52 0.12 12.69
CA LEU A 112 0.41 0.12 11.56
C LEU A 112 -0.17 -0.78 10.47
N VAL A 113 -0.38 -0.24 9.28
CA VAL A 113 -0.75 -0.93 8.05
C VAL A 113 0.46 -0.92 7.14
N ASP A 114 0.82 -2.07 6.57
CA ASP A 114 1.99 -2.17 5.69
C ASP A 114 1.79 -3.21 4.59
N SER A 115 2.72 -3.24 3.63
CA SER A 115 2.76 -4.23 2.56
C SER A 115 3.94 -5.20 2.65
N ALA A 116 4.69 -5.20 3.75
CA ALA A 116 5.95 -5.92 3.90
C ALA A 116 5.78 -7.41 4.21
N PRO A 117 6.25 -8.34 3.36
CA PRO A 117 6.18 -9.75 3.62
C PRO A 117 7.15 -10.12 4.74
N LYS A 118 6.76 -11.07 5.60
CA LYS A 118 7.62 -11.56 6.70
C LYS A 118 8.08 -10.45 7.65
N PHE A 119 7.20 -9.48 7.92
CA PHE A 119 7.43 -8.37 8.84
C PHE A 119 6.20 -8.13 9.74
N PRO A 120 6.36 -7.59 10.96
CA PRO A 120 7.59 -7.52 11.76
C PRO A 120 8.15 -8.86 12.29
N PRO A 121 9.44 -8.96 12.62
CA PRO A 121 10.00 -10.13 13.29
C PRO A 121 9.57 -10.25 14.76
N HIS A 122 9.72 -11.45 15.34
CA HIS A 122 9.47 -11.68 16.75
C HIS A 122 10.60 -11.13 17.64
N GLY A 123 10.24 -10.57 18.80
CA GLY A 123 11.16 -10.25 19.90
C GLY A 123 11.96 -8.94 19.78
N ALA A 124 12.44 -8.56 18.60
CA ALA A 124 13.15 -7.29 18.40
C ALA A 124 13.00 -6.79 16.96
N TYR A 125 13.09 -5.48 16.76
CA TYR A 125 12.97 -4.89 15.43
C TYR A 125 14.06 -5.38 14.46
N GLY A 126 13.63 -5.65 13.23
CA GLY A 126 14.52 -5.91 12.11
C GLY A 126 13.71 -5.92 10.82
N TYR A 127 14.21 -5.26 9.79
CA TYR A 127 13.56 -5.29 8.48
C TYR A 127 14.08 -6.49 7.67
N PRO A 128 13.21 -7.40 7.19
CA PRO A 128 13.64 -8.62 6.55
C PRO A 128 14.31 -8.31 5.21
N HIS A 129 15.46 -8.94 4.95
CA HIS A 129 16.17 -8.78 3.68
C HIS A 129 15.28 -9.15 2.47
N THR A 130 14.36 -10.10 2.64
CA THR A 130 13.42 -10.49 1.58
C THR A 130 12.42 -9.39 1.20
N ALA A 131 12.26 -8.35 2.03
CA ALA A 131 11.37 -7.22 1.75
C ALA A 131 12.11 -5.99 1.18
N THR A 132 13.39 -6.11 0.83
CA THR A 132 14.14 -4.99 0.22
C THR A 132 13.88 -4.85 -1.29
N ASP A 133 13.48 -5.95 -1.94
CA ASP A 133 13.37 -6.04 -3.39
C ASP A 133 12.35 -5.09 -3.99
N TYR A 134 11.14 -5.07 -3.41
CA TYR A 134 10.02 -4.30 -3.94
C TYR A 134 9.75 -3.06 -3.10
N ALA A 135 9.15 -2.05 -3.70
CA ALA A 135 8.68 -0.87 -3.03
C ALA A 135 7.48 -1.20 -2.15
N GLN A 136 7.35 -0.50 -1.03
CA GLN A 136 6.34 -0.81 -0.01
C GLN A 136 5.86 0.45 0.70
N THR A 137 4.57 0.52 0.95
CA THR A 137 3.92 1.61 1.65
C THR A 137 3.58 1.22 3.08
N PHE A 138 3.72 2.17 3.99
CA PHE A 138 3.35 2.03 5.39
C PHE A 138 2.51 3.23 5.81
N LEU A 139 1.46 2.97 6.57
CA LEU A 139 0.63 3.98 7.22
C LEU A 139 0.54 3.62 8.70
N CYS A 140 0.94 4.53 9.58
CA CYS A 140 0.72 4.37 11.01
C CYS A 140 -0.18 5.47 11.53
N ILE A 141 -1.14 5.09 12.37
CA ILE A 141 -2.14 5.99 12.95
C ILE A 141 -2.11 5.82 14.46
N THR A 142 -1.89 6.91 15.19
CA THR A 142 -2.18 6.98 16.62
C THR A 142 -3.70 7.08 16.77
N LEU A 143 -4.33 5.99 17.21
CA LEU A 143 -5.78 5.89 17.31
C LEU A 143 -6.32 6.74 18.46
N LYS A 144 -7.59 7.14 18.36
CA LYS A 144 -8.24 7.97 19.39
C LYS A 144 -8.18 7.36 20.79
N ASP A 145 -8.44 6.07 20.90
CA ASP A 145 -8.56 5.32 22.16
C ASP A 145 -8.54 3.81 21.86
N CYS A 146 -8.53 2.99 22.91
CA CYS A 146 -8.59 1.54 22.78
C CYS A 146 -9.92 1.04 22.20
N ALA A 147 -11.03 1.75 22.43
CA ALA A 147 -12.32 1.43 21.82
C ALA A 147 -12.27 1.52 20.28
N THR A 148 -11.50 2.47 19.75
CA THR A 148 -11.23 2.55 18.31
C THR A 148 -10.45 1.34 17.80
N ALA A 149 -9.47 0.86 18.55
CA ALA A 149 -8.74 -0.36 18.22
C ALA A 149 -9.67 -1.60 18.26
N GLU A 150 -10.57 -1.69 19.23
CA GLU A 150 -11.58 -2.77 19.30
C GLU A 150 -12.53 -2.76 18.09
N ALA A 151 -12.98 -1.58 17.63
CA ALA A 151 -13.81 -1.47 16.42
C ALA A 151 -13.06 -1.92 15.15
N ILE A 152 -11.76 -1.61 15.05
CA ILE A 152 -10.90 -2.12 13.96
C ILE A 152 -10.77 -3.64 14.06
N ALA A 153 -10.56 -4.18 15.27
CA ALA A 153 -10.48 -5.62 15.50
C ALA A 153 -11.79 -6.34 15.16
N ASP A 154 -12.96 -5.73 15.41
CA ASP A 154 -14.27 -6.27 15.01
C ASP A 154 -14.37 -6.41 13.49
N GLN A 155 -13.94 -5.40 12.73
CA GLN A 155 -13.91 -5.49 11.27
C GLN A 155 -12.90 -6.55 10.80
N MET A 156 -11.68 -6.56 11.35
CA MET A 156 -10.65 -7.56 11.02
C MET A 156 -11.12 -8.99 11.25
N PHE A 157 -11.88 -9.24 12.32
CA PHE A 157 -12.39 -10.57 12.65
C PHE A 157 -13.37 -11.12 11.60
N VAL A 158 -14.17 -10.27 10.96
CA VAL A 158 -15.19 -10.68 9.98
C VAL A 158 -14.75 -10.51 8.52
N ALA A 159 -13.96 -9.47 8.23
CA ALA A 159 -13.63 -9.03 6.88
C ALA A 159 -12.20 -9.43 6.49
N GLN A 160 -11.18 -8.73 6.99
CA GLN A 160 -9.78 -8.94 6.61
C GLN A 160 -9.29 -10.34 6.98
N GLN A 161 -9.78 -10.92 8.08
CA GLN A 161 -9.45 -12.26 8.55
C GLN A 161 -7.93 -12.51 8.59
N PRO A 162 -7.16 -11.71 9.35
CA PRO A 162 -5.70 -11.77 9.36
C PRO A 162 -5.17 -13.10 9.89
N ASN A 163 -3.95 -13.44 9.46
CA ASN A 163 -3.14 -14.47 10.11
C ASN A 163 -2.28 -13.82 11.21
N VAL A 164 -2.65 -14.02 12.48
CA VAL A 164 -1.89 -13.51 13.63
C VAL A 164 -0.78 -14.51 13.98
N TYR A 165 0.47 -14.06 13.95
CA TYR A 165 1.63 -14.92 14.20
C TYR A 165 2.41 -14.57 15.46
N ASP A 166 2.27 -13.34 15.98
CA ASP A 166 2.89 -12.90 17.23
C ASP A 166 1.93 -11.98 17.99
N LYS A 167 1.98 -12.02 19.32
CA LYS A 167 0.97 -11.38 20.17
C LYS A 167 1.38 -11.24 21.63
N SER A 168 0.71 -10.33 22.33
CA SER A 168 0.74 -10.27 23.79
C SER A 168 -0.08 -11.39 24.46
N ALA A 169 0.08 -11.50 25.79
CA ALA A 169 -0.93 -12.15 26.61
C ALA A 169 -2.23 -11.32 26.61
N VAL A 170 -3.39 -11.97 26.71
CA VAL A 170 -4.69 -11.28 26.74
C VAL A 170 -4.82 -10.46 28.04
N PRO A 171 -4.95 -9.12 27.97
CA PRO A 171 -5.10 -8.28 29.16
C PRO A 171 -6.35 -8.59 29.97
N ALA A 172 -6.30 -8.36 31.28
CA ALA A 172 -7.45 -8.54 32.18
C ALA A 172 -8.67 -7.70 31.75
N ALA A 173 -8.44 -6.57 31.09
CA ALA A 173 -9.49 -5.69 30.56
C ALA A 173 -10.42 -6.37 29.54
N ILE A 174 -9.94 -7.38 28.79
CA ILE A 174 -10.73 -8.07 27.75
C ILE A 174 -10.83 -9.59 27.95
N LYS A 175 -10.06 -10.16 28.88
CA LYS A 175 -10.01 -11.60 29.12
C LYS A 175 -11.38 -12.18 29.49
N GLY A 176 -11.82 -13.19 28.74
CA GLY A 176 -13.09 -13.89 28.94
C GLY A 176 -14.32 -13.10 28.52
N LYS A 177 -14.15 -11.93 27.88
CA LYS A 177 -15.28 -11.12 27.38
C LYS A 177 -15.73 -11.56 25.99
N ASN A 178 -14.99 -12.46 25.33
CA ASN A 178 -15.26 -12.96 23.99
C ASN A 178 -15.33 -11.84 22.93
N THR A 179 -14.47 -10.82 23.06
CA THR A 179 -14.36 -9.75 22.06
C THR A 179 -13.65 -10.27 20.80
N SER A 180 -13.83 -9.58 19.68
CA SER A 180 -13.08 -9.86 18.45
C SER A 180 -11.58 -9.67 18.67
N LEU A 181 -11.18 -8.67 19.46
CA LEU A 181 -9.78 -8.45 19.84
C LEU A 181 -9.20 -9.64 20.62
N GLU A 182 -9.92 -10.17 21.61
CA GLU A 182 -9.52 -11.41 22.31
C GLU A 182 -9.43 -12.61 21.35
N SER A 183 -10.34 -12.71 20.38
CA SER A 183 -10.32 -13.78 19.37
C SER A 183 -9.10 -13.67 18.44
N LEU A 184 -8.79 -12.47 17.95
CA LEU A 184 -7.62 -12.20 17.11
C LEU A 184 -6.31 -12.42 17.88
N LEU A 185 -6.24 -12.00 19.14
CA LEU A 185 -5.16 -12.38 20.08
C LEU A 185 -5.10 -13.89 20.33
N ASN A 186 -6.00 -14.71 19.81
CA ASN A 186 -5.89 -16.17 19.83
C ASN A 186 -5.74 -16.75 18.43
N ASN A 187 -5.39 -15.92 17.44
CA ASN A 187 -5.35 -16.22 16.01
C ASN A 187 -6.66 -16.85 15.51
N LYS A 188 -7.80 -16.40 16.02
CA LYS A 188 -9.14 -16.84 15.60
C LYS A 188 -9.84 -15.72 14.83
N VAL A 189 -10.48 -16.10 13.74
CA VAL A 189 -11.38 -15.27 12.93
C VAL A 189 -12.74 -15.95 12.85
N THR A 190 -13.74 -15.24 12.34
CA THR A 190 -15.07 -15.84 12.15
C THR A 190 -15.02 -17.10 11.28
N THR A 191 -15.84 -18.10 11.63
CA THR A 191 -16.08 -19.28 10.78
C THR A 191 -17.21 -19.04 9.77
N SER A 192 -17.89 -17.89 9.84
CA SER A 192 -18.94 -17.51 8.92
C SER A 192 -18.42 -17.45 7.47
N THR A 193 -19.18 -18.03 6.56
CA THR A 193 -18.96 -17.96 5.12
C THR A 193 -19.82 -16.89 4.44
N LYS A 194 -20.50 -16.04 5.22
CA LYS A 194 -21.30 -14.94 4.69
C LYS A 194 -20.41 -13.88 4.05
N ALA A 195 -20.81 -13.44 2.86
CA ALA A 195 -20.22 -12.29 2.18
C ALA A 195 -20.18 -11.06 3.11
N TYR A 196 -19.05 -10.36 3.08
CA TYR A 196 -18.89 -9.06 3.74
C TYR A 196 -18.08 -8.15 2.84
N ALA A 197 -18.61 -6.96 2.55
CA ALA A 197 -17.84 -5.80 2.13
C ALA A 197 -18.51 -4.54 2.63
N ASN A 198 -17.75 -3.74 3.37
CA ASN A 198 -18.20 -2.45 3.89
C ASN A 198 -16.99 -1.64 4.35
N TYR A 199 -17.22 -0.45 4.89
CA TYR A 199 -16.23 0.30 5.61
C TYR A 199 -16.70 0.68 7.01
N ILE A 200 -15.73 0.91 7.89
CA ILE A 200 -15.93 1.59 9.16
C ILE A 200 -15.26 2.96 9.09
N THR A 201 -15.74 3.90 9.89
CA THR A 201 -15.08 5.20 10.08
C THR A 201 -14.50 5.27 11.48
N PHE A 202 -13.34 5.92 11.61
CA PHE A 202 -12.69 6.14 12.89
C PHE A 202 -11.88 7.42 12.88
N LYS A 203 -11.32 7.78 14.04
CA LYS A 203 -10.47 8.97 14.17
C LYS A 203 -9.12 8.62 14.79
N SER A 204 -8.11 9.38 14.39
CA SER A 204 -6.86 9.45 15.14
C SER A 204 -7.03 10.20 16.48
N LYS A 205 -5.97 10.21 17.30
CA LYS A 205 -5.94 10.91 18.58
C LYS A 205 -6.15 12.42 18.44
N ALA A 206 -5.59 13.04 17.41
CA ALA A 206 -5.79 14.46 17.10
C ALA A 206 -7.11 14.74 16.35
N GLY A 207 -7.89 13.70 16.03
CA GLY A 207 -9.24 13.84 15.48
C GLY A 207 -9.33 13.82 13.95
N MET A 208 -8.25 13.51 13.22
CA MET A 208 -8.30 13.28 11.77
C MET A 208 -9.17 12.05 11.49
N ALA A 209 -10.06 12.16 10.49
CA ALA A 209 -10.99 11.10 10.12
C ALA A 209 -10.35 10.13 9.10
N PHE A 210 -10.61 8.85 9.31
CA PHE A 210 -10.19 7.74 8.45
C PHE A 210 -11.39 6.83 8.16
N SER A 211 -11.35 6.17 7.01
CA SER A 211 -12.27 5.10 6.65
C SER A 211 -11.48 3.83 6.35
N CYS A 212 -11.81 2.70 6.97
CA CYS A 212 -11.22 1.41 6.62
C CYS A 212 -12.23 0.60 5.81
N PHE A 213 -11.98 0.48 4.50
CA PHE A 213 -12.74 -0.38 3.60
C PHE A 213 -12.21 -1.79 3.70
N ALA A 214 -13.08 -2.79 3.80
CA ALA A 214 -12.66 -4.17 3.91
C ALA A 214 -13.68 -5.11 3.26
N LYS A 215 -13.15 -6.18 2.68
CA LYS A 215 -13.92 -7.33 2.20
C LYS A 215 -13.40 -8.62 2.79
N ASN A 216 -14.26 -9.63 2.85
CA ASN A 216 -13.82 -11.01 3.00
C ASN A 216 -13.79 -11.74 1.64
N LYS A 217 -13.09 -12.87 1.60
CA LYS A 217 -13.02 -13.77 0.44
C LYS A 217 -14.36 -14.30 -0.09
N PHE A 218 -15.45 -14.09 0.64
CA PHE A 218 -16.80 -14.50 0.24
C PHE A 218 -17.62 -13.36 -0.36
N TRP A 219 -17.12 -12.11 -0.35
CA TRP A 219 -17.88 -10.92 -0.76
C TRP A 219 -18.51 -11.09 -2.14
N ASN A 220 -17.74 -11.54 -3.12
CA ASN A 220 -18.31 -11.79 -4.42
C ASN A 220 -17.54 -12.89 -5.16
N THR A 221 -18.03 -14.12 -5.04
CA THR A 221 -17.53 -15.26 -5.82
C THR A 221 -18.29 -15.47 -7.13
N ALA A 222 -19.26 -14.60 -7.47
CA ALA A 222 -20.22 -14.84 -8.55
C ALA A 222 -20.12 -13.85 -9.73
N ASN A 223 -19.73 -12.59 -9.49
CA ASN A 223 -19.67 -11.56 -10.53
C ASN A 223 -18.25 -11.00 -10.77
N ASP A 224 -17.22 -11.57 -10.13
CA ASP A 224 -15.81 -11.15 -10.24
C ASP A 224 -15.58 -9.64 -9.94
N ASP A 225 -16.33 -9.09 -8.96
CA ASP A 225 -16.25 -7.68 -8.50
C ASP A 225 -14.84 -7.35 -7.99
N ASP A 226 -14.31 -6.22 -8.45
CA ASP A 226 -13.03 -5.67 -8.04
C ASP A 226 -13.14 -4.78 -6.80
N PHE A 227 -12.13 -4.84 -5.94
CA PHE A 227 -12.13 -4.11 -4.67
C PHE A 227 -12.15 -2.58 -4.85
N TYR A 228 -11.46 -2.04 -5.83
CA TYR A 228 -11.42 -0.61 -6.06
C TYR A 228 -12.60 -0.15 -6.91
N ASN A 229 -12.95 -0.90 -7.96
CA ASN A 229 -14.04 -0.55 -8.84
C ASN A 229 -15.44 -0.67 -8.21
N ASP A 230 -15.68 -1.70 -7.38
CA ASP A 230 -17.04 -2.03 -6.90
C ASP A 230 -17.25 -1.73 -5.41
N LEU A 231 -16.19 -1.41 -4.68
CA LEU A 231 -16.27 -0.98 -3.27
C LEU A 231 -15.68 0.41 -3.04
N VAL A 232 -14.37 0.60 -3.23
CA VAL A 232 -13.71 1.84 -2.77
C VAL A 232 -14.16 3.05 -3.59
N GLY A 233 -14.03 3.03 -4.91
CA GLY A 233 -14.43 4.12 -5.80
C GLY A 233 -15.89 4.55 -5.61
N PRO A 234 -16.86 3.61 -5.69
CA PRO A 234 -18.28 3.93 -5.51
C PRO A 234 -18.63 4.51 -4.14
N GLN A 235 -18.01 4.00 -3.06
CA GLN A 235 -18.28 4.50 -1.71
C GLN A 235 -17.61 5.86 -1.43
N LEU A 236 -16.48 6.14 -2.09
CA LEU A 236 -15.87 7.47 -2.04
C LEU A 236 -16.55 8.47 -2.97
N ALA A 237 -17.28 7.98 -3.99
CA ALA A 237 -17.84 8.74 -5.09
C ALA A 237 -16.77 9.52 -5.88
N GLU A 238 -15.65 8.87 -6.17
CA GLU A 238 -14.47 9.45 -6.82
C GLU A 238 -13.86 8.45 -7.81
N ASN A 239 -13.29 8.97 -8.90
CA ASN A 239 -12.38 8.20 -9.76
C ASN A 239 -11.06 7.99 -9.02
N LEU A 240 -10.38 6.85 -9.25
CA LEU A 240 -9.15 6.50 -8.53
C LEU A 240 -7.97 6.26 -9.49
N ASP A 241 -6.80 6.72 -9.09
CA ASP A 241 -5.51 6.28 -9.63
C ASP A 241 -4.94 5.25 -8.63
N VAL A 242 -4.78 4.00 -9.06
CA VAL A 242 -4.42 2.86 -8.19
C VAL A 242 -3.16 2.21 -8.71
N GLU A 243 -2.20 1.93 -7.83
CA GLU A 243 -1.05 1.11 -8.19
C GLU A 243 -1.50 -0.32 -8.51
N THR A 244 -0.91 -0.87 -9.56
CA THR A 244 -1.16 -2.24 -10.03
C THR A 244 0.11 -3.07 -9.85
N TRP A 245 0.00 -4.39 -9.90
CA TRP A 245 1.14 -5.28 -9.78
C TRP A 245 1.35 -6.08 -11.07
N GLU A 246 2.51 -5.93 -11.74
CA GLU A 246 2.75 -6.45 -13.11
C GLU A 246 2.70 -7.99 -13.17
N HIS A 247 2.77 -8.65 -12.02
CA HIS A 247 2.64 -10.10 -11.88
C HIS A 247 1.19 -10.60 -11.87
N GLY A 248 0.20 -9.72 -11.95
CA GLY A 248 -1.22 -10.05 -12.00
C GLY A 248 -1.92 -9.52 -13.26
N GLN A 249 -3.11 -10.07 -13.53
CA GLN A 249 -4.01 -9.51 -14.53
C GLN A 249 -4.79 -8.34 -13.90
N GLU A 250 -4.82 -7.19 -14.57
CA GLU A 250 -5.65 -6.05 -14.18
C GLU A 250 -7.15 -6.35 -14.37
N PRO A 251 -8.02 -5.83 -13.50
CA PRO A 251 -9.46 -5.76 -13.75
C PRO A 251 -9.78 -5.06 -15.07
N GLY A 252 -10.77 -5.55 -15.80
CA GLY A 252 -11.20 -4.95 -17.07
C GLY A 252 -12.07 -3.71 -16.82
N PRO A 253 -12.20 -2.78 -17.79
CA PRO A 253 -13.12 -1.64 -17.66
C PRO A 253 -14.59 -2.06 -17.52
N GLU A 254 -14.94 -3.28 -17.93
CA GLU A 254 -16.23 -3.93 -17.70
C GLU A 254 -16.51 -4.27 -16.23
N ASP A 255 -15.48 -4.38 -15.40
CA ASP A 255 -15.54 -4.67 -13.96
C ASP A 255 -15.71 -3.37 -13.14
N SER A 256 -16.34 -2.34 -13.72
CA SER A 256 -16.62 -1.06 -13.07
C SER A 256 -18.12 -0.81 -12.92
N ASP A 257 -18.49 0.02 -11.94
CA ASP A 257 -19.87 0.50 -11.75
C ASP A 257 -20.40 1.34 -12.92
N LYS A 258 -19.57 1.55 -13.96
CA LYS A 258 -19.81 2.36 -15.17
C LYS A 258 -19.98 3.85 -14.89
N ILE A 259 -19.73 4.29 -13.66
CA ILE A 259 -19.82 5.67 -13.20
C ILE A 259 -18.43 6.20 -12.89
N HIS A 260 -17.64 5.41 -12.14
CA HIS A 260 -16.29 5.72 -11.72
C HIS A 260 -15.26 4.91 -12.49
N THR A 261 -14.11 5.51 -12.74
CA THR A 261 -12.97 4.90 -13.42
C THR A 261 -11.81 4.69 -12.47
N VAL A 262 -11.20 3.51 -12.52
CA VAL A 262 -9.92 3.23 -11.89
C VAL A 262 -8.83 3.15 -12.95
N VAL A 263 -7.73 3.89 -12.76
CA VAL A 263 -6.57 3.88 -13.66
C VAL A 263 -5.37 3.27 -12.95
N ALA A 264 -4.81 2.24 -13.58
CA ALA A 264 -3.58 1.59 -13.16
C ALA A 264 -2.35 2.53 -13.27
N MET A 265 -1.65 2.76 -12.16
CA MET A 265 -0.37 3.46 -12.12
C MET A 265 0.78 2.47 -12.30
N LYS A 266 1.62 2.71 -13.31
CA LYS A 266 2.63 1.78 -13.83
C LYS A 266 4.06 2.11 -13.42
N GLU A 267 4.29 3.34 -12.94
CA GLU A 267 5.62 3.85 -12.65
C GLU A 267 5.57 4.88 -11.52
N VAL A 268 6.61 4.88 -10.69
CA VAL A 268 6.88 5.90 -9.68
C VAL A 268 8.19 6.61 -10.03
N ASP A 269 8.15 7.93 -10.14
CA ASP A 269 9.32 8.79 -10.34
C ASP A 269 9.35 9.90 -9.28
N LEU A 270 10.36 9.86 -8.41
CA LEU A 270 10.51 10.84 -7.32
C LEU A 270 11.13 12.17 -7.76
N ALA A 271 11.50 12.34 -9.04
CA ALA A 271 12.14 13.56 -9.54
C ALA A 271 11.33 14.84 -9.29
N PRO A 272 9.98 14.84 -9.42
CA PRO A 272 9.15 16.00 -9.11
C PRO A 272 9.27 16.51 -7.66
N LEU A 273 9.66 15.64 -6.72
CA LEU A 273 9.85 16.01 -5.30
C LEU A 273 11.14 16.84 -5.10
N GLY A 274 12.02 16.92 -6.10
CA GLY A 274 13.29 17.64 -6.00
C GLY A 274 14.33 16.95 -5.10
N ILE A 275 14.15 15.66 -4.81
CA ILE A 275 15.05 14.83 -4.00
C ILE A 275 16.33 14.50 -4.78
N LYS A 276 17.49 14.46 -4.09
CA LYS A 276 18.79 14.12 -4.69
C LYS A 276 19.56 13.09 -3.82
N PRO A 277 20.01 11.96 -4.40
CA PRO A 277 19.64 11.47 -5.74
C PRO A 277 18.13 11.20 -5.82
N SER A 278 17.54 11.38 -6.99
CA SER A 278 16.15 10.98 -7.23
C SER A 278 16.09 9.48 -7.53
N TYR A 279 14.94 8.86 -7.26
CA TYR A 279 14.71 7.44 -7.49
C TYR A 279 13.51 7.22 -8.40
N LYS A 280 13.56 6.12 -9.17
CA LYS A 280 12.51 5.75 -10.10
C LYS A 280 12.40 4.24 -10.24
N TRP A 281 11.18 3.71 -10.28
CA TRP A 281 10.90 2.27 -10.45
C TRP A 281 9.57 2.04 -11.17
N GLY A 282 9.42 0.86 -11.75
CA GLY A 282 8.20 0.42 -12.42
C GLY A 282 7.37 -0.52 -11.54
N GLU A 283 6.19 -0.84 -12.03
CA GLU A 283 5.21 -1.75 -11.43
C GLU A 283 5.78 -3.11 -10.97
N ALA A 284 6.66 -3.72 -11.77
CA ALA A 284 7.33 -4.97 -11.42
C ALA A 284 8.19 -4.89 -10.16
N ASP A 285 8.60 -3.69 -9.74
CA ASP A 285 9.44 -3.48 -8.57
C ASP A 285 8.64 -2.87 -7.40
N ASP A 286 7.31 -3.00 -7.43
CA ASP A 286 6.38 -2.47 -6.42
C ASP A 286 5.45 -3.55 -5.86
N HIS A 287 5.06 -3.45 -4.58
CA HIS A 287 3.95 -4.25 -4.03
C HIS A 287 2.58 -3.66 -4.36
N ALA A 288 2.54 -2.39 -4.79
CA ALA A 288 1.41 -1.73 -5.41
C ALA A 288 0.13 -1.72 -4.58
N LYS A 289 0.19 -1.08 -3.41
CA LYS A 289 -0.92 -1.04 -2.45
C LYS A 289 -1.31 0.38 -2.02
N LEU A 290 -1.12 1.33 -2.94
CA LEU A 290 -1.53 2.71 -2.83
C LEU A 290 -2.63 3.01 -3.87
N ALA A 291 -3.65 3.75 -3.43
CA ALA A 291 -4.56 4.42 -4.34
C ALA A 291 -4.74 5.88 -3.93
N ILE A 292 -5.04 6.73 -4.89
CA ILE A 292 -5.42 8.12 -4.65
C ILE A 292 -6.67 8.46 -5.47
N THR A 293 -7.41 9.48 -5.06
CA THR A 293 -8.37 10.11 -5.98
C THR A 293 -7.65 10.57 -7.25
N ALA A 294 -8.22 10.32 -8.42
CA ALA A 294 -7.57 10.57 -9.69
C ALA A 294 -7.23 12.06 -9.90
N LYS A 295 -6.13 12.33 -10.62
CA LYS A 295 -5.65 13.72 -10.84
C LYS A 295 -6.66 14.62 -11.55
N SER A 296 -7.51 14.03 -12.39
CA SER A 296 -8.57 14.73 -13.12
C SER A 296 -9.71 15.19 -12.23
N GLU A 297 -9.87 14.60 -11.03
CA GLU A 297 -11.02 14.88 -10.18
C GLU A 297 -10.82 16.17 -9.37
N PRO A 298 -11.81 17.09 -9.39
CA PRO A 298 -11.81 18.25 -8.50
C PRO A 298 -12.24 17.89 -7.07
N GLY A 299 -12.64 16.64 -6.84
CA GLY A 299 -13.17 16.12 -5.59
C GLY A 299 -12.17 16.02 -4.44
N LYS A 300 -12.53 15.22 -3.45
CA LYS A 300 -11.75 15.06 -2.22
C LYS A 300 -10.44 14.35 -2.52
N LYS A 301 -9.35 14.82 -1.91
CA LYS A 301 -8.00 14.30 -2.13
C LYS A 301 -7.69 13.12 -1.23
N TYR A 302 -8.36 11.99 -1.50
CA TYR A 302 -8.16 10.75 -0.76
C TYR A 302 -6.83 10.11 -1.09
N ILE A 303 -6.22 9.53 -0.07
CA ILE A 303 -5.09 8.60 -0.14
C ILE A 303 -5.54 7.32 0.56
N CYS A 304 -5.32 6.18 -0.09
CA CYS A 304 -5.69 4.86 0.40
C CYS A 304 -4.44 3.99 0.48
N VAL A 305 -4.14 3.44 1.66
CA VAL A 305 -3.00 2.54 1.90
C VAL A 305 -3.51 1.26 2.51
N GLY A 306 -3.12 0.10 1.97
CA GLY A 306 -3.71 -1.15 2.43
C GLY A 306 -3.10 -2.45 1.94
N ASP A 307 -3.99 -3.42 1.81
CA ASP A 307 -3.71 -4.85 1.62
C ASP A 307 -3.86 -5.30 0.17
N ILE A 308 -4.71 -4.61 -0.60
CA ILE A 308 -5.18 -5.07 -1.91
C ILE A 308 -4.50 -4.26 -3.01
N ASN A 309 -3.80 -4.94 -3.92
CA ASN A 309 -3.34 -4.36 -5.18
C ASN A 309 -4.44 -4.46 -6.24
N PHE A 310 -4.31 -3.70 -7.33
CA PHE A 310 -5.29 -3.69 -8.43
C PHE A 310 -5.11 -4.88 -9.39
N THR A 311 -5.34 -6.10 -8.90
CA THR A 311 -5.26 -7.33 -9.71
C THR A 311 -6.43 -8.28 -9.46
N LYS A 312 -6.88 -9.01 -10.49
CA LYS A 312 -7.96 -10.01 -10.40
C LYS A 312 -7.71 -11.09 -9.35
N SER A 313 -6.43 -11.40 -9.08
CA SER A 313 -6.06 -12.38 -8.06
C SER A 313 -6.53 -12.01 -6.64
N MET A 314 -6.79 -10.72 -6.40
CA MET A 314 -7.27 -10.21 -5.12
C MET A 314 -8.79 -10.27 -4.95
N GLU A 315 -9.57 -10.52 -6.02
CA GLU A 315 -11.04 -10.62 -5.98
C GLU A 315 -11.51 -11.61 -4.89
N LYS A 316 -10.82 -12.76 -4.80
CA LYS A 316 -11.17 -13.88 -3.90
C LYS A 316 -10.36 -13.91 -2.61
N ARG A 317 -9.66 -12.82 -2.26
CA ARG A 317 -8.91 -12.72 -1.00
C ARG A 317 -9.55 -11.70 -0.06
N SER A 318 -9.52 -12.02 1.23
CA SER A 318 -9.87 -11.06 2.28
C SER A 318 -8.78 -9.98 2.38
N GLY A 319 -9.17 -8.75 2.73
CA GLY A 319 -8.26 -7.62 2.92
C GLY A 319 -9.00 -6.29 2.88
N GLY A 320 -8.26 -5.19 3.03
CA GLY A 320 -8.83 -3.84 3.03
C GLY A 320 -7.86 -2.74 2.65
N THR A 321 -8.34 -1.49 2.73
CA THR A 321 -7.53 -0.28 2.58
C THR A 321 -8.04 0.82 3.50
N VAL A 322 -7.11 1.61 4.04
CA VAL A 322 -7.43 2.76 4.88
C VAL A 322 -7.35 4.02 4.04
N ALA A 323 -8.47 4.71 3.90
CA ALA A 323 -8.59 5.99 3.19
C ALA A 323 -8.64 7.17 4.15
N PHE A 324 -7.99 8.27 3.79
CA PHE A 324 -8.04 9.54 4.49
C PHE A 324 -7.78 10.70 3.53
N ILE A 325 -8.16 11.92 3.92
CA ILE A 325 -7.97 13.12 3.10
C ILE A 325 -6.74 13.87 3.59
N CYS A 326 -5.78 14.11 2.69
CA CYS A 326 -4.63 14.95 2.98
C CYS A 326 -4.13 15.61 1.69
N ASP A 327 -4.60 16.83 1.42
CA ASP A 327 -4.27 17.56 0.19
C ASP A 327 -2.75 17.68 -0.06
N PRO A 328 -1.90 18.05 0.92
CA PRO A 328 -0.46 18.17 0.66
C PRO A 328 0.18 16.83 0.29
N LEU A 329 -0.13 15.74 1.01
CA LEU A 329 0.40 14.42 0.68
C LEU A 329 -0.12 13.93 -0.67
N TRP A 330 -1.39 14.17 -0.98
CA TRP A 330 -1.98 13.83 -2.27
C TRP A 330 -1.29 14.58 -3.42
N GLN A 331 -0.95 15.87 -3.25
CA GLN A 331 -0.21 16.64 -4.25
C GLN A 331 1.17 16.04 -4.52
N GLU A 332 1.90 15.65 -3.48
CA GLU A 332 3.22 15.03 -3.62
C GLU A 332 3.11 13.64 -4.28
N ILE A 333 2.18 12.77 -3.82
CA ILE A 333 1.97 11.42 -4.39
C ILE A 333 1.49 11.50 -5.84
N SER A 334 0.50 12.36 -6.12
CA SER A 334 0.00 12.51 -7.49
C SER A 334 1.09 13.03 -8.44
N SER A 335 2.10 13.77 -7.95
CA SER A 335 3.18 14.22 -8.81
C SER A 335 4.14 13.09 -9.24
N ILE A 336 4.25 12.02 -8.45
CA ILE A 336 5.22 10.94 -8.67
C ILE A 336 4.64 9.72 -9.40
N LEU A 337 3.31 9.56 -9.45
CA LEU A 337 2.65 8.42 -10.11
C LEU A 337 2.42 8.67 -11.61
N SER A 338 2.66 7.66 -12.46
CA SER A 338 2.41 7.71 -13.90
C SER A 338 1.70 6.44 -14.39
N ALA A 339 0.67 6.61 -15.24
CA ALA A 339 -0.03 5.52 -15.93
C ALA A 339 0.71 5.00 -17.18
N VAL A 340 1.79 5.66 -17.62
CA VAL A 340 2.55 5.29 -18.81
C VAL A 340 3.87 4.67 -18.42
N ASN A 341 4.13 3.47 -18.93
CA ASN A 341 5.47 2.87 -18.94
C ASN A 341 6.39 3.67 -19.87
N VAL A 342 7.18 4.60 -19.32
CA VAL A 342 8.23 5.27 -20.10
C VAL A 342 9.45 4.35 -20.13
N ARG A 343 9.36 3.24 -20.87
CA ARG A 343 10.59 2.56 -21.31
C ARG A 343 11.38 3.58 -22.11
N ALA A 344 12.57 3.94 -21.63
CA ALA A 344 13.47 4.85 -22.33
C ALA A 344 13.60 4.40 -23.80
N SER A 345 12.96 5.14 -24.70
CA SER A 345 12.97 4.88 -26.13
C SER A 345 14.30 5.32 -26.72
N SER A 346 15.38 4.62 -26.37
CA SER A 346 16.64 4.75 -27.10
C SER A 346 16.52 4.03 -28.43
N LYS A 347 16.00 4.73 -29.45
CA LYS A 347 16.42 4.71 -30.87
C LYS A 347 15.41 5.45 -31.75
N ILE A 348 15.45 6.77 -31.74
CA ILE A 348 15.18 7.54 -32.97
C ILE A 348 16.54 7.74 -33.64
N LYS A 349 16.89 6.87 -34.59
CA LYS A 349 17.93 7.21 -35.57
C LYS A 349 17.27 8.00 -36.69
N ASN A 350 17.54 9.30 -36.66
CA ASN A 350 17.40 10.18 -37.82
C ASN A 350 18.20 9.61 -39.01
N SER A 351 17.53 9.40 -40.14
CA SER A 351 18.20 9.46 -41.44
C SER A 351 17.30 10.17 -42.46
N LYS A 352 17.41 11.50 -42.50
CA LYS A 352 17.12 12.29 -43.71
C LYS A 352 18.45 12.50 -44.46
N LYS A 353 18.53 11.93 -45.67
CA LYS A 353 19.31 12.42 -46.83
C LYS A 353 18.48 11.97 -48.04
N VAL A 354 17.60 12.81 -48.59
CA VAL A 354 17.84 13.78 -49.68
C VAL A 354 18.65 13.17 -50.83
N GLY A 355 17.97 12.97 -51.95
CA GLY A 355 18.52 12.53 -53.23
C GLY A 355 17.44 12.59 -54.32
N THR A 356 17.07 13.79 -54.72
CA THR A 356 16.35 14.09 -55.96
C THR A 356 17.25 13.89 -57.17
N SER A 357 16.81 13.13 -58.17
CA SER A 357 17.16 13.40 -59.58
C SER A 357 16.11 12.80 -60.52
N LEU A 358 15.33 13.69 -61.13
CA LEU A 358 14.60 13.47 -62.37
C LEU A 358 15.59 13.56 -63.55
N SER A 359 15.50 12.66 -64.52
CA SER A 359 15.91 12.94 -65.90
C SER A 359 14.99 12.22 -66.89
N LYS A 360 14.46 13.00 -67.82
CA LYS A 360 13.53 12.63 -68.90
C LYS A 360 14.25 11.99 -70.10
N ALA A 361 13.51 11.07 -70.73
CA ALA A 361 13.29 10.86 -72.17
C ALA A 361 14.45 10.61 -73.16
N ALA A 362 14.34 9.48 -73.88
CA ALA A 362 14.53 9.43 -75.34
C ALA A 362 13.68 8.29 -75.97
N THR A 363 12.95 8.66 -77.00
CA THR A 363 12.08 7.91 -77.94
C THR A 363 12.83 6.97 -78.90
N ALA A 364 12.22 5.82 -79.27
CA ALA A 364 11.67 5.56 -80.63
C ALA A 364 11.58 4.07 -81.05
N LYS A 365 10.41 3.71 -81.61
CA LYS A 365 10.09 2.84 -82.78
C LYS A 365 10.20 1.30 -82.76
N GLY A 366 9.08 0.68 -83.18
CA GLY A 366 9.01 -0.55 -84.01
C GLY A 366 8.13 -1.67 -83.42
N ILE A 367 6.81 -1.72 -83.66
CA ILE A 367 6.11 -2.51 -84.70
C ILE A 367 6.50 -4.00 -84.72
N LYS A 368 5.60 -4.92 -84.30
CA LYS A 368 4.73 -5.72 -85.19
C LYS A 368 3.86 -6.72 -84.39
N GLU A 369 2.61 -6.83 -84.81
CA GLU A 369 1.66 -7.90 -84.47
C GLU A 369 2.11 -9.24 -85.07
N GLY A 370 1.71 -10.32 -84.39
CA GLY A 370 1.84 -11.72 -84.79
C GLY A 370 1.21 -12.60 -83.73
#